data_AF-A0A7K4H268-F1
#
_entry.id   AF-A0A7K4H268-F1
#
_cell.length_a   1.000
_cell.length_b   1.000
_cell.length_c   1.000
_cell.angle_alpha   90.00
_cell.angle_beta   90.00
_cell.angle_gamma   90.00
#
_symmetry.space_group_name_H-M   'P 1'
#
loop_
_entity.id
_entity.type
_entity.pdbx_description
1 polymer ?
#
loop_
_entity_poly.entity_id
_entity_poly.type
_entity_poly.pdbx_seq_one_letter_code
_entity_poly.pdbx_strand_id
1 'polypeptide(L)' 'MDAKLFKKTFRFVCNDCGEFSHTEYEFCDKCGATHLRKATKEDFKNHKNSN' A
#
# COMPACT_ATOMS: atom_id res chain seq x y z
N MET A 1 -11.05 -10.00 -5.51
CA MET A 1 -11.38 -8.69 -4.88
C MET A 1 -11.37 -7.62 -5.95
N ASP A 2 -12.29 -6.67 -5.94
CA ASP A 2 -12.41 -5.65 -6.98
C ASP A 2 -11.21 -4.68 -6.94
N ALA A 3 -10.39 -4.65 -7.99
CA ALA A 3 -9.18 -3.82 -8.05
C ALA A 3 -9.48 -2.31 -7.95
N LYS A 4 -10.72 -1.91 -8.25
CA LYS A 4 -11.21 -0.54 -8.07
C LYS A 4 -11.36 -0.18 -6.60
N LEU A 5 -11.88 -1.11 -5.79
CA LEU A 5 -12.07 -0.91 -4.36
C LEU A 5 -10.71 -0.88 -3.65
N PHE A 6 -9.79 -1.77 -4.04
CA PHE A 6 -8.43 -1.80 -3.49
C PHE A 6 -7.71 -0.45 -3.66
N LYS A 7 -7.72 0.15 -4.86
CA LYS A 7 -7.11 1.48 -5.10
C LYS A 7 -7.77 2.62 -4.32
N LYS A 8 -9.04 2.47 -3.97
CA LYS A 8 -9.79 3.47 -3.21
C LYS A 8 -9.48 3.38 -1.73
N THR A 9 -9.36 2.16 -1.22
CA THR A 9 -9.11 1.87 0.20
C THR A 9 -7.62 1.99 0.53
N PHE A 10 -6.74 1.36 -0.24
CA PHE A 10 -5.30 1.29 0.02
C PHE A 10 -4.56 2.42 -0.70
N ARG A 11 -4.53 3.60 -0.09
CA ARG A 11 -3.85 4.79 -0.65
C ARG A 11 -2.41 4.96 -0.20
N PHE A 12 -1.95 4.14 0.73
CA PHE A 12 -0.61 4.22 1.28
C PHE A 12 0.12 2.91 1.07
N VAL A 13 1.44 3.00 0.91
CA VAL A 13 2.33 1.86 0.81
C VAL A 13 3.58 2.13 1.63
N CYS A 14 4.05 1.11 2.32
CA CYS A 14 5.29 1.19 3.07
C CYS A 14 6.48 1.21 2.12
N ASN A 15 7.36 2.20 2.25
CA ASN A 15 8.56 2.25 1.43
C ASN A 15 9.59 1.16 1.80
N ASP A 16 9.52 0.65 3.03
CA ASP A 16 10.47 -0.32 3.56
C ASP A 16 10.09 -1.76 3.18
N CYS A 17 8.83 -2.13 3.40
CA CYS A 17 8.36 -3.50 3.19
C CYS A 17 7.34 -3.68 2.06
N GLY A 18 6.90 -2.59 1.40
CA GLY A 18 5.95 -2.66 0.28
C GLY A 18 4.50 -2.99 0.67
N GLU A 19 4.18 -2.94 1.97
CA GLU A 19 2.85 -3.27 2.47
C GLU A 19 1.85 -2.15 2.17
N PHE A 20 0.67 -2.50 1.68
CA PHE A 20 -0.40 -1.55 1.41
C PHE A 20 -1.21 -1.26 2.66
N SER A 21 -1.31 0.01 3.03
CA SER A 21 -2.16 0.47 4.13
C SER A 21 -3.40 1.20 3.62
N HIS A 22 -4.52 0.86 4.25
CA HIS A 22 -5.81 1.50 4.05
C HIS A 22 -5.96 2.87 4.73
N THR A 23 -5.08 3.16 5.68
CA THR A 23 -5.17 4.30 6.57
C THR A 23 -3.78 4.94 6.70
N GLU A 24 -3.75 6.25 6.89
CA GLU A 24 -2.52 7.02 7.14
C GLU A 24 -2.01 6.80 8.57
N TYR A 25 -2.12 5.58 9.10
CA TYR A 25 -1.55 5.32 10.43
C TYR A 25 -0.07 5.62 10.32
N GLU A 26 0.47 6.32 11.30
CA GLU A 26 1.85 6.82 11.26
C GLU A 26 2.89 5.69 11.14
N PHE A 27 2.50 4.41 11.20
CA PHE A 27 3.36 3.24 11.12
C PHE A 27 2.76 2.11 10.27
N CYS A 28 3.64 1.37 9.61
CA CYS A 28 3.30 0.16 8.86
C CYS A 28 3.01 -1.00 9.83
N ASP A 29 1.87 -1.64 9.68
CA ASP A 29 1.47 -2.77 10.55
C ASP A 29 2.42 -3.98 10.43
N LYS A 30 2.97 -4.21 9.22
CA LYS A 30 3.84 -5.36 8.95
C LYS A 30 5.28 -5.19 9.42
N CYS A 31 5.84 -4.00 9.25
CA CYS A 31 7.27 -3.76 9.52
C CYS A 31 7.54 -2.67 10.57
N GLY A 32 6.50 -1.98 11.08
CA GLY A 32 6.64 -0.91 12.07
C GLY A 32 7.22 0.39 11.51
N ALA A 33 7.52 0.46 10.20
CA ALA A 33 8.12 1.63 9.58
C ALA A 33 7.17 2.82 9.64
N THR A 34 7.66 3.97 10.12
CA THR A 34 6.83 5.18 10.26
C THR A 34 6.67 5.99 8.99
N HIS A 35 7.31 5.56 7.90
CA HIS A 35 7.34 6.29 6.64
C HIS A 35 6.51 5.57 5.58
N LEU A 36 5.21 5.83 5.60
CA LEU A 36 4.27 5.39 4.57
C LEU A 36 4.17 6.47 3.49
N ARG A 37 4.36 6.07 2.23
CA ARG A 37 4.21 6.97 1.07
C ARG A 37 2.86 6.73 0.41
N LYS A 38 2.36 7.69 -0.36
CA LYS A 38 1.15 7.47 -1.16
C LYS A 38 1.40 6.40 -2.22
N ALA A 39 0.54 5.40 -2.26
CA ALA A 39 0.57 4.35 -3.25
C ALA A 39 0.37 4.96 -4.65
N THR A 40 1.32 4.68 -5.55
CA THR A 40 1.28 5.16 -6.92
C THR A 40 0.65 4.11 -7.84
N LYS A 41 0.29 4.51 -9.07
CA LYS A 41 -0.24 3.58 -10.08
C LYS A 41 0.71 2.39 -10.35
N GLU A 42 2.01 2.61 -10.20
CA GLU A 42 3.04 1.59 -10.38
C GLU A 42 3.02 0.56 -9.26
N ASP A 43 2.87 1.02 -8.02
CA ASP A 43 2.75 0.15 -6.85
C ASP A 43 1.58 -0.82 -6.99
N PHE A 44 0.40 -0.31 -7.39
CA PHE A 44 -0.76 -1.16 -7.68
C PHE A 44 -0.54 -2.12 -8.86
N LYS A 45 0.30 -1.77 -9.84
CA LYS A 45 0.64 -2.67 -10.95
C LYS A 45 1.56 -3.79 -10.45
N ASN A 46 2.55 -3.49 -9.63
CA ASN A 46 3.44 -4.48 -9.03
C ASN A 46 2.68 -5.48 -8.16
N HIS A 47 1.78 -5.00 -7.30
CA HIS A 47 0.92 -5.90 -6.51
C HIS A 47 0.06 -6.81 -7.38
N LYS A 48 -0.51 -6.27 -8.49
CA LYS A 48 -1.31 -7.06 -9.42
C LYS A 48 -0.49 -8.09 -10.22
N ASN A 49 0.80 -7.82 -10.47
CA ASN A 49 1.66 -8.73 -11.25
C ASN A 49 2.29 -9.83 -10.39
N SER A 50 2.33 -9.64 -9.06
CA SER A 50 2.87 -10.62 -8.11
C SER A 50 1.88 -11.72 -7.70
N ASN A 51 0.72 -11.84 -8.37
CA ASN A 51 -0.29 -12.88 -8.10
C ASN A 51 -0.63 -13.66 -9.37
#